data_AF-A0A9X4AHU9-F1
#
_entry.id   AF-A0A9X4AHU9-F1
#
_cell.length_a   1.000
_cell.length_b   1.000
_cell.length_c   1.000
_cell.angle_alpha   90.00
_cell.angle_beta   90.00
_cell.angle_gamma   90.00
#
_symmetry.space_group_name_H-M   'P 1'
#
loop_
_entity.id
_entity.type
_entity.pdbx_description
1 polymer ?
#
loop_
_entity_poly.entity_id
_entity_poly.type
_entity_poly.pdbx_seq_one_letter_code
_entity_poly.pdbx_strand_id
1 'polypeptide(L)'
;MQKNITTKHHNQFFDRSISIPEIRSIYQSLLSQYEDVSDEIEETVDRNDYVKLSHLLVQRSKIQSAIENIESIHEDDLATGLSFNGRIARLLNNVADITQTKGEDVLDAVTSSLERMNQSAQSMATKATSMSTKTFDKGNQLSHQAGTFLVHKTSKSLAKLADTFQKRS
;
A
#
# COMPACT_ATOMS: atom_id res chain seq x y z
N MET A 1 35.37 -8.31 -71.07
CA MET A 1 35.88 -8.24 -69.68
C MET A 1 34.78 -7.67 -68.79
N GLN A 2 34.53 -8.41 -67.72
CA GLN A 2 33.58 -8.28 -66.59
C GLN A 2 32.81 -6.95 -66.41
N LYS A 3 31.48 -7.04 -66.41
CA LYS A 3 30.59 -6.13 -65.67
C LYS A 3 30.12 -6.88 -64.41
N ASN A 4 30.65 -6.51 -63.26
CA ASN A 4 30.22 -7.02 -61.96
C ASN A 4 28.90 -6.32 -61.59
N ILE A 5 27.77 -7.02 -61.71
CA ILE A 5 26.48 -6.59 -61.19
C ILE A 5 26.36 -7.20 -59.81
N THR A 6 26.63 -6.41 -58.77
CA THR A 6 26.40 -6.81 -57.38
C THR A 6 24.91 -6.80 -57.09
N THR A 7 24.31 -7.99 -57.14
CA THR A 7 22.98 -8.28 -56.58
C THR A 7 23.03 -8.12 -55.06
N LYS A 8 22.55 -6.99 -54.56
CA LYS A 8 22.19 -6.84 -53.15
C LYS A 8 20.93 -7.67 -52.88
N HIS A 9 21.11 -8.83 -52.25
CA HIS A 9 20.05 -9.53 -51.55
C HIS A 9 19.54 -8.64 -50.42
N HIS A 10 18.49 -7.87 -50.70
CA HIS A 10 17.70 -7.23 -49.66
C HIS A 10 16.84 -8.34 -49.04
N ASN A 11 17.29 -8.88 -47.91
CA ASN A 11 16.49 -9.72 -47.05
C ASN A 11 15.25 -8.92 -46.64
N GLN A 12 14.16 -9.15 -47.36
CA GLN A 12 12.83 -8.64 -47.06
C GLN A 12 12.32 -9.42 -45.84
N PHE A 13 12.79 -9.04 -44.65
CA PHE A 13 12.06 -9.34 -43.42
C PHE A 13 10.70 -8.67 -43.58
N PHE A 14 9.65 -9.48 -43.54
CA PHE A 14 8.27 -9.04 -43.45
C PHE A 14 8.08 -8.23 -42.17
N ASP A 15 8.38 -6.95 -42.25
CA ASP A 15 7.90 -5.95 -41.34
C ASP A 15 6.41 -5.78 -41.63
N ARG A 16 5.58 -6.68 -41.07
CA ARG A 16 4.14 -6.38 -40.94
C ARG A 16 4.10 -5.20 -39.98
N SER A 17 4.06 -4.00 -40.53
CA SER A 17 3.76 -2.78 -39.82
C SER A 17 2.40 -2.95 -39.15
N ILE A 18 2.43 -3.36 -37.88
CA ILE A 18 1.23 -3.51 -37.06
C ILE A 18 0.55 -2.13 -37.06
N SER A 19 -0.73 -2.10 -37.41
CA SER A 19 -1.43 -0.83 -37.53
C SER A 19 -1.69 -0.25 -36.12
N ILE A 20 -1.60 1.07 -35.98
CA ILE A 20 -1.85 1.77 -34.71
C ILE A 20 -3.18 1.35 -34.03
N PRO A 21 -4.28 1.09 -34.77
CA PRO A 21 -5.51 0.54 -34.17
C PRO A 21 -5.36 -0.86 -33.56
N GLU A 22 -4.56 -1.74 -34.16
CA GLU A 22 -4.28 -3.09 -33.64
C GLU A 22 -3.44 -3.01 -32.35
N ILE A 23 -2.42 -2.15 -32.34
CA ILE A 23 -1.61 -1.86 -31.15
C ILE A 23 -2.51 -1.35 -30.01
N ARG A 24 -3.42 -0.42 -30.30
CA ARG A 24 -4.35 0.12 -29.30
C ARG A 24 -5.29 -0.95 -28.75
N SER A 25 -5.76 -1.86 -29.60
CA SER A 25 -6.60 -2.98 -29.18
C SER A 25 -5.83 -3.96 -28.28
N ILE A 26 -4.58 -4.28 -28.63
CA ILE A 26 -3.70 -5.13 -27.81
C ILE A 26 -3.41 -4.45 -26.46
N TYR A 27 -3.14 -3.15 -26.47
CA TYR A 27 -2.91 -2.37 -25.26
C TYR A 27 -4.12 -2.39 -24.31
N GLN A 28 -5.32 -2.14 -24.84
CA GLN A 28 -6.56 -2.23 -24.05
C GLN A 28 -6.81 -3.65 -23.51
N SER A 29 -6.54 -4.67 -24.32
CA SER A 29 -6.65 -6.08 -23.89
C SER A 29 -5.67 -6.43 -22.78
N LEU A 30 -4.44 -5.91 -22.82
CA LEU A 30 -3.45 -6.10 -21.77
C LEU A 30 -3.83 -5.37 -20.48
N LEU A 31 -4.40 -4.16 -20.58
CA LEU A 31 -4.94 -3.46 -19.41
C LEU A 31 -6.09 -4.24 -18.75
N SER A 32 -7.03 -4.74 -19.54
CA SER A 32 -8.12 -5.59 -19.03
C SER A 32 -7.57 -6.85 -18.34
N GLN A 33 -6.62 -7.54 -18.97
CA GLN A 33 -5.99 -8.72 -18.38
C GLN A 33 -5.20 -8.40 -17.10
N TYR A 34 -4.63 -7.20 -16.99
CA TYR A 34 -3.95 -6.75 -15.79
C TYR A 34 -4.93 -6.53 -14.63
N GLU A 35 -6.10 -5.96 -14.91
CA GLU A 35 -7.20 -5.82 -13.95
C GLU A 35 -7.73 -7.20 -13.53
N ASP A 36 -8.06 -8.08 -14.49
CA ASP A 36 -8.56 -9.44 -14.21
C ASP A 36 -7.60 -10.25 -13.31
N VAL A 37 -6.28 -10.19 -13.58
CA VAL A 37 -5.26 -10.86 -12.76
C VAL A 37 -5.14 -10.21 -11.39
N SER A 38 -5.36 -8.90 -11.28
CA SER A 38 -5.32 -8.19 -9.99
C SER A 38 -6.53 -8.58 -9.11
N ASP A 39 -7.72 -8.72 -9.70
CA ASP A 39 -8.92 -9.21 -9.02
C ASP A 39 -8.75 -10.68 -8.58
N GLU A 40 -8.17 -11.52 -9.43
CA GLU A 40 -7.90 -12.92 -9.11
C GLU A 40 -6.83 -13.09 -8.00
N ILE A 41 -5.86 -12.17 -7.92
CA ILE A 41 -4.89 -12.11 -6.83
C ILE A 41 -5.60 -11.84 -5.50
N GLU A 42 -6.54 -10.89 -5.47
CA GLU A 42 -7.31 -10.54 -4.27
C GLU A 42 -8.11 -11.76 -3.78
N GLU A 43 -8.84 -12.44 -4.67
CA GLU A 43 -9.56 -13.66 -4.33
C GLU A 43 -8.65 -14.80 -3.85
N THR A 44 -7.44 -14.91 -4.44
CA THR A 44 -6.49 -15.97 -4.11
C THR A 44 -5.83 -15.74 -2.75
N VAL A 45 -5.61 -14.48 -2.37
CA VAL A 45 -5.16 -14.08 -1.02
C VAL A 45 -6.22 -14.44 0.02
N ASP A 46 -7.50 -14.14 -0.25
CA ASP A 46 -8.61 -14.47 0.65
C ASP A 46 -8.77 -15.98 0.87
N ARG A 47 -8.51 -16.78 -0.17
CA ARG A 47 -8.53 -18.25 -0.11
C ARG A 47 -7.24 -18.87 0.44
N ASN A 48 -6.23 -18.05 0.77
CA ASN A 48 -4.91 -18.46 1.25
C ASN A 48 -4.17 -19.47 0.35
N ASP A 49 -4.38 -19.40 -0.98
CA ASP A 49 -3.70 -20.27 -1.94
C ASP A 49 -2.43 -19.58 -2.47
N TYR A 50 -1.35 -19.70 -1.69
CA TYR A 50 -0.09 -19.02 -1.99
C TYR A 50 0.69 -19.61 -3.17
N VAL A 51 0.40 -20.84 -3.58
CA VAL A 51 1.00 -21.43 -4.77
C VAL A 51 0.44 -20.73 -5.99
N LYS A 52 -0.89 -20.62 -6.07
CA LYS A 52 -1.57 -19.88 -7.13
C LYS A 52 -1.18 -18.40 -7.13
N LEU A 53 -1.04 -17.78 -5.96
CA LEU A 53 -0.60 -16.39 -5.82
C LEU A 53 0.76 -16.14 -6.49
N SER A 54 1.73 -17.05 -6.30
CA SER A 54 3.06 -16.91 -6.90
C SER A 54 3.00 -16.90 -8.43
N HIS A 55 2.14 -17.72 -9.02
CA HIS A 55 1.93 -17.76 -10.47
C HIS A 55 1.26 -16.48 -10.99
N LEU A 56 0.23 -16.01 -10.28
CA LEU A 56 -0.48 -14.79 -10.63
C LEU A 56 0.41 -13.54 -10.55
N LEU A 57 1.29 -13.45 -9.55
CA LEU A 57 2.25 -12.35 -9.43
C LEU A 57 3.27 -12.34 -10.59
N VAL A 58 3.76 -13.51 -11.00
CA VAL A 58 4.63 -13.64 -12.18
C VAL A 58 3.89 -13.26 -13.46
N GLN A 59 2.63 -13.67 -13.60
CA GLN A 59 1.78 -13.31 -14.74
C GLN A 59 1.54 -11.79 -14.80
N ARG A 60 1.20 -11.16 -13.68
CA ARG A 60 1.01 -9.71 -13.56
C ARG A 60 2.26 -8.94 -13.95
N SER A 61 3.44 -9.39 -13.51
CA SER A 61 4.72 -8.79 -13.89
C SER A 61 4.98 -8.87 -15.40
N LYS A 62 4.66 -10.00 -16.04
CA LYS A 62 4.80 -10.15 -17.51
C LYS A 62 3.85 -9.24 -18.28
N ILE A 63 2.59 -9.13 -17.85
CA ILE A 63 1.60 -8.25 -18.46
C ILE A 63 2.05 -6.79 -18.32
N GLN A 64 2.54 -6.40 -17.13
CA GLN A 64 3.07 -5.07 -16.89
C GLN A 64 4.24 -4.73 -17.82
N SER A 65 5.22 -5.63 -17.95
CA SER A 65 6.32 -5.42 -18.89
C SER A 65 5.84 -5.34 -20.34
N ALA A 66 4.79 -6.06 -20.73
CA ALA A 66 4.21 -5.95 -22.07
C ALA A 66 3.52 -4.60 -22.30
N ILE A 67 2.80 -4.07 -21.30
CA ILE A 67 2.20 -2.74 -21.31
C ILE A 67 3.29 -1.67 -21.45
N GLU A 68 4.31 -1.71 -20.59
CA GLU A 68 5.44 -0.78 -20.61
C GLU A 68 6.19 -0.80 -21.95
N ASN A 69 6.36 -1.98 -22.56
CA ASN A 69 6.96 -2.11 -23.89
C ASN A 69 6.10 -1.47 -24.98
N ILE A 70 4.78 -1.65 -24.95
CA ILE A 70 3.88 -1.04 -25.95
C ILE A 70 3.84 0.47 -25.78
N GLU A 71 3.78 0.96 -24.55
CA GLU A 71 3.83 2.39 -24.23
C GLU A 71 5.15 3.01 -24.68
N SER A 72 6.27 2.33 -24.48
CA SER A 72 7.59 2.79 -24.93
C SER A 72 7.72 2.87 -26.45
N ILE A 73 6.99 2.06 -27.20
CA ILE A 73 7.07 2.03 -28.68
C ILE A 73 6.07 3.01 -29.31
N HIS A 74 4.93 3.26 -28.66
CA HIS A 74 3.79 3.99 -29.24
C HIS A 74 3.34 5.22 -28.44
N GLU A 75 4.25 5.78 -27.63
CA GLU A 75 4.07 6.92 -26.73
C GLU A 75 3.35 8.12 -27.40
N ASP A 76 3.75 8.50 -28.62
CA ASP A 76 3.20 9.66 -29.34
C ASP A 76 1.85 9.39 -30.02
N ASP A 77 1.60 8.15 -30.48
CA ASP A 77 0.35 7.76 -31.17
C ASP A 77 -0.81 7.43 -30.22
N LEU A 78 -0.49 7.24 -28.94
CA LEU A 78 -1.43 7.05 -27.84
C LEU A 78 -1.70 8.36 -27.07
N ALA A 79 -0.92 9.42 -27.34
CA ALA A 79 -1.02 10.73 -26.70
C ALA A 79 -2.14 11.62 -27.29
N THR A 80 -3.40 11.18 -27.15
CA THR A 80 -4.55 12.12 -27.09
C THR A 80 -5.15 12.08 -25.70
N GLY A 81 -4.47 12.78 -24.78
CA GLY A 81 -4.88 13.02 -23.39
C GLY A 81 -3.68 12.90 -22.44
N LEU A 82 -3.02 14.03 -22.09
CA LEU A 82 -1.90 14.10 -21.13
C LEU A 82 -2.08 13.19 -19.89
N SER A 83 -1.09 12.51 -19.31
CA SER A 83 0.29 12.10 -19.67
C SER A 83 0.73 11.05 -18.63
N PHE A 84 0.85 9.78 -19.03
CA PHE A 84 1.32 8.68 -18.16
C PHE A 84 2.85 8.65 -18.06
N ASN A 85 3.54 8.94 -19.16
CA ASN A 85 5.00 9.02 -19.20
C ASN A 85 5.58 10.20 -18.42
N GLY A 86 4.87 11.30 -18.24
CA GLY A 86 5.27 12.36 -17.29
C GLY A 86 5.21 11.92 -15.82
N ARG A 87 4.40 10.90 -15.49
CA ARG A 87 4.25 10.33 -14.14
C ARG A 87 5.21 9.16 -13.92
N ILE A 88 5.37 8.31 -14.93
CA ILE A 88 6.32 7.20 -14.94
C ILE A 88 7.76 7.71 -15.03
N ALA A 89 8.10 8.68 -15.86
CA ALA A 89 9.46 9.25 -15.89
C ALA A 89 9.85 9.95 -14.58
N ARG A 90 8.88 10.41 -13.77
CA ARG A 90 9.13 11.02 -12.45
C ARG A 90 9.32 9.97 -11.35
N LEU A 91 8.66 8.81 -11.47
CA LEU A 91 8.86 7.66 -10.58
C LEU A 91 10.13 6.88 -10.98
N LEU A 92 10.35 6.65 -12.27
CA LEU A 92 11.53 5.98 -12.81
C LEU A 92 12.79 6.84 -12.72
N ASN A 93 12.77 8.18 -12.88
CA ASN A 93 13.98 8.96 -12.59
C ASN A 93 14.36 8.91 -11.11
N ASN A 94 13.38 8.97 -10.20
CA ASN A 94 13.65 8.85 -8.76
C ASN A 94 14.10 7.44 -8.36
N VAL A 95 13.73 6.40 -9.09
CA VAL A 95 14.12 5.01 -8.81
C VAL A 95 15.40 4.62 -9.55
N ALA A 96 15.62 5.07 -10.79
CA ALA A 96 16.78 4.71 -11.61
C ALA A 96 18.06 5.43 -11.16
N ASP A 97 18.00 6.71 -10.76
CA ASP A 97 19.18 7.40 -10.18
C ASP A 97 19.63 6.76 -8.85
N ILE A 98 18.67 6.21 -8.10
CA ILE A 98 18.91 5.58 -6.80
C ILE A 98 19.36 4.11 -6.96
N THR A 99 18.86 3.39 -7.97
CA THR A 99 19.18 1.97 -8.22
C THR A 99 20.51 1.80 -8.96
N GLN A 100 20.91 2.76 -9.80
CA GLN A 100 22.14 2.63 -10.61
C GLN A 100 23.43 2.85 -9.83
N THR A 101 23.40 3.50 -8.65
CA THR A 101 24.64 3.83 -7.91
C THR A 101 24.81 3.13 -6.55
N LYS A 102 23.73 2.63 -5.90
CA LYS A 102 23.76 2.27 -4.47
C LYS A 102 22.74 1.19 -4.04
N GLY A 103 22.58 0.10 -4.80
CA GLY A 103 21.57 -0.94 -4.50
C GLY A 103 21.64 -1.56 -3.10
N GLU A 104 22.84 -1.66 -2.50
CA GLU A 104 23.05 -2.14 -1.13
C GLU A 104 22.62 -1.11 -0.07
N ASP A 105 22.93 0.18 -0.28
CA ASP A 105 22.48 1.26 0.63
C ASP A 105 20.95 1.42 0.64
N VAL A 106 20.26 1.06 -0.45
CA VAL A 106 18.79 1.12 -0.53
C VAL A 106 18.16 -0.02 0.25
N LEU A 107 18.70 -1.23 0.16
CA LEU A 107 18.25 -2.35 0.98
C LEU A 107 18.48 -2.05 2.47
N ASP A 108 19.61 -1.43 2.82
CA ASP A 108 19.88 -0.97 4.19
C ASP A 108 18.99 0.20 4.62
N ALA A 109 18.67 1.14 3.72
CA ALA A 109 17.76 2.25 4.00
C ALA A 109 16.31 1.78 4.19
N VAL A 110 15.86 0.81 3.39
CA VAL A 110 14.54 0.18 3.53
C VAL A 110 14.48 -0.65 4.81
N THR A 111 15.51 -1.45 5.07
CA THR A 111 15.60 -2.26 6.29
C THR A 111 15.64 -1.38 7.54
N SER A 112 16.45 -0.32 7.55
CA SER A 112 16.49 0.63 8.66
C SER A 112 15.22 1.46 8.81
N SER A 113 14.52 1.78 7.71
CA SER A 113 13.21 2.44 7.77
C SER A 113 12.14 1.52 8.35
N LEU A 114 12.15 0.22 7.98
CA LEU A 114 11.32 -0.81 8.58
C LEU A 114 11.62 -1.01 10.07
N GLU A 115 12.91 -1.05 10.45
CA GLU A 115 13.37 -1.15 11.84
C GLU A 115 12.89 0.06 12.66
N ARG A 116 13.07 1.29 12.14
CA ARG A 116 12.61 2.53 12.78
C ARG A 116 11.09 2.60 12.88
N MET A 117 10.38 2.11 11.86
CA MET A 117 8.92 2.03 11.88
C MET A 117 8.45 1.02 12.94
N ASN A 118 9.11 -0.14 13.05
CA ASN A 118 8.82 -1.14 14.07
C ASN A 118 9.08 -0.60 15.48
N GLN A 119 10.22 0.06 15.70
CA GLN A 119 10.53 0.71 16.98
C GLN A 119 9.55 1.84 17.32
N SER A 120 9.15 2.63 16.32
CA SER A 120 8.12 3.67 16.48
C SER A 120 6.77 3.06 16.85
N ALA A 121 6.36 1.98 16.19
CA ALA A 121 5.14 1.25 16.49
C ALA A 121 5.16 0.67 17.91
N GLN A 122 6.27 0.09 18.36
CA GLN A 122 6.46 -0.39 19.73
C GLN A 122 6.41 0.75 20.75
N SER A 123 7.03 1.89 20.45
CA SER A 123 6.99 3.09 21.30
C SER A 123 5.57 3.66 21.39
N MET A 124 4.85 3.71 20.28
CA MET A 124 3.44 4.11 20.24
C MET A 124 2.56 3.14 21.03
N ALA A 125 2.75 1.83 20.86
CA ALA A 125 2.03 0.81 21.62
C ALA A 125 2.29 0.97 23.13
N THR A 126 3.55 1.16 23.53
CA THR A 126 3.95 1.38 24.93
C THR A 126 3.36 2.68 25.48
N LYS A 127 3.33 3.75 24.68
CA LYS A 127 2.74 5.03 25.08
C LYS A 127 1.22 4.93 25.19
N ALA A 128 0.57 4.22 24.26
CA ALA A 128 -0.86 3.97 24.28
C ALA A 128 -1.26 3.13 25.50
N THR A 129 -0.54 2.05 25.80
CA THR A 129 -0.79 1.25 27.00
C THR A 129 -0.54 2.06 28.26
N SER A 130 0.55 2.82 28.36
CA SER A 130 0.82 3.71 29.50
C SER A 130 -0.28 4.77 29.70
N MET A 131 -0.74 5.42 28.63
CA MET A 131 -1.84 6.37 28.68
C MET A 131 -3.15 5.70 29.11
N SER A 132 -3.42 4.51 28.61
CA SER A 132 -4.60 3.73 28.95
C SER A 132 -4.59 3.36 30.44
N THR A 133 -3.48 2.83 30.96
CA THR A 133 -3.32 2.51 32.38
C THR A 133 -3.51 3.74 33.26
N LYS A 134 -2.87 4.87 32.93
CA LYS A 134 -3.05 6.13 33.69
C LYS A 134 -4.49 6.62 33.68
N THR A 135 -5.18 6.49 32.54
CA THR A 135 -6.58 6.90 32.40
C THR A 135 -7.48 5.99 33.21
N PHE A 136 -7.23 4.67 33.17
CA PHE A 136 -7.93 3.69 33.97
C PHE A 136 -7.74 3.94 35.47
N ASP A 137 -6.50 4.12 35.92
CA ASP A 137 -6.18 4.40 37.33
C ASP A 137 -6.85 5.68 37.81
N LYS A 138 -6.83 6.74 36.99
CA LYS A 138 -7.50 8.00 37.32
C LYS A 138 -9.02 7.84 37.33
N GLY A 139 -9.58 7.07 36.40
CA GLY A 139 -10.99 6.70 36.40
C GLY A 139 -11.39 5.93 37.66
N ASN A 140 -10.55 5.00 38.10
CA ASN A 140 -10.75 4.23 39.33
C ASN A 140 -10.69 5.13 40.58
N GLN A 141 -9.72 6.05 40.65
CA GLN A 141 -9.64 7.04 41.73
C GLN A 141 -10.88 7.93 41.79
N LEU A 142 -11.34 8.44 40.65
CA LEU A 142 -12.55 9.27 40.56
C LEU A 142 -13.80 8.47 40.99
N SER A 143 -13.91 7.22 40.54
CA SER A 143 -14.99 6.30 40.94
C SER A 143 -14.99 6.07 42.46
N HIS A 144 -13.82 5.80 43.05
CA HIS A 144 -13.67 5.63 44.49
C HIS A 144 -14.03 6.92 45.27
N GLN A 145 -13.59 8.09 44.80
CA GLN A 145 -13.96 9.37 45.40
C GLN A 145 -15.47 9.62 45.35
N ALA A 146 -16.11 9.35 44.21
CA ALA A 146 -17.55 9.46 44.06
C ALA A 146 -18.29 8.49 45.01
N GLY A 147 -17.83 7.24 45.10
CA GLY A 147 -18.36 6.25 46.04
C GLY A 147 -18.23 6.69 47.49
N THR A 148 -17.06 7.18 47.89
CA THR A 148 -16.79 7.70 49.25
C THR A 148 -17.71 8.88 49.58
N PHE A 149 -17.88 9.82 48.64
CA PHE A 149 -18.77 10.97 48.82
C PHE A 149 -20.23 10.54 49.02
N LEU A 150 -20.72 9.58 48.23
CA LEU A 150 -22.06 9.03 48.36
C LEU A 150 -22.26 8.35 49.73
N VAL A 151 -21.32 7.50 50.14
CA VAL A 151 -21.36 6.85 51.46
C VAL A 151 -21.38 7.89 52.57
N HIS A 152 -20.52 8.91 52.51
CA HIS A 152 -20.46 9.97 53.52
C HIS A 152 -21.77 10.77 53.59
N LYS A 153 -22.35 11.15 52.46
CA LYS A 153 -23.61 11.90 52.39
C LYS A 153 -24.78 11.09 52.95
N THR A 154 -24.86 9.80 52.60
CA THR A 154 -25.87 8.88 53.11
C THR A 154 -25.71 8.66 54.61
N SER A 155 -24.49 8.39 55.08
CA SER A 155 -24.20 8.22 56.51
C SER A 155 -24.57 9.46 57.32
N LYS A 156 -24.21 10.66 56.86
CA LYS A 156 -24.57 11.92 57.53
C LYS A 156 -26.08 12.15 57.59
N SER A 157 -26.79 11.76 56.54
CA SER A 157 -28.25 11.86 56.50
C SER A 157 -28.92 10.88 57.47
N LEU A 158 -28.42 9.64 57.53
CA LEU A 158 -28.86 8.62 58.49
C LEU A 158 -28.59 9.04 59.94
N ALA A 159 -27.40 9.59 60.23
CA ALA A 159 -27.08 10.09 61.56
C ALA A 159 -28.03 11.21 61.99
N LYS A 160 -28.33 12.16 61.10
CA LYS A 160 -29.34 13.21 61.39
C LYS A 160 -30.72 12.64 61.66
N LEU A 161 -31.15 11.64 60.87
CA LEU A 161 -32.42 10.94 61.10
C LEU A 161 -32.43 10.27 62.49
N ALA A 162 -31.38 9.54 62.84
CA ALA A 162 -31.24 8.91 64.15
C ALA A 162 -31.31 9.94 65.30
N ASP A 163 -30.57 11.04 65.20
CA ASP A 163 -30.62 12.14 66.18
C ASP A 163 -32.04 12.72 66.33
N THR A 164 -32.78 12.87 65.23
CA THR A 164 -34.17 13.35 65.29
C THR A 164 -35.13 12.37 65.93
N PHE A 165 -34.92 11.05 65.75
CA PHE A 165 -35.70 10.02 66.44
C PHE A 165 -35.35 9.98 67.94
N GLN A 166 -34.06 10.04 68.28
CA GLN A 166 -33.62 10.00 69.67
C GLN A 166 -34.04 11.24 70.48
N LYS A 167 -34.17 12.41 69.85
CA LYS A 167 -34.73 13.62 70.47
C LYS A 167 -36.26 13.61 70.64
N ARG A 168 -36.96 12.69 69.97
CA ARG A 168 -38.43 12.52 70.05
C ARG A 168 -38.85 11.39 71.00
N SER A 169 -37.91 10.53 71.41
CA SER A 169 -38.12 9.49 72.41
C SER A 169 -37.81 10.00 73.80
#